data_AF-A0A0F5JGF3-F1
#
_entry.id   AF-A0A0F5JGF3-F1
#
_cell.length_a   1.000
_cell.length_b   1.000
_cell.length_c   1.000
_cell.angle_alpha   90.00
_cell.angle_beta   90.00
_cell.angle_gamma   90.00
#
_symmetry.space_group_name_H-M   'P 1'
#
loop_
_entity.id
_entity.type
_entity.pdbx_description
1 polymer ?
#
loop_
_entity_poly.entity_id
_entity_poly.type
_entity_poly.pdbx_seq_one_letter_code
_entity_poly.pdbx_strand_id
1 'polypeptide(L)'
;MKKILVLMGFILSSIFSQVQAADIEARTGIMGGDVWGLQAGAYIDFPQSKLFSIQTGLLFHTANGSAIFNSTWGIDLNIPVYASFHVPLNEKANLRLNGGAYLGTGSELQIGATAEVGVEVKRFFLSVNCFQNCINSQEFLIGVSVGYKFHL
;
A
#
# COMPACT_ATOMS: atom_id res chain seq x y z
N MET A 1 -11.09 11.37 31.13
CA MET A 1 -10.84 10.25 30.19
C MET A 1 -12.02 9.97 29.26
N LYS A 2 -13.24 9.66 29.75
CA LYS A 2 -14.40 9.35 28.89
C LYS A 2 -14.77 10.46 27.88
N LYS A 3 -14.70 11.75 28.27
CA LYS A 3 -15.00 12.88 27.38
C LYS A 3 -13.98 13.08 26.25
N ILE A 4 -12.71 12.70 26.47
CA ILE A 4 -11.65 12.79 25.45
C ILE A 4 -11.84 11.70 24.40
N LEU A 5 -12.18 10.47 24.81
CA LEU A 5 -12.50 9.37 23.91
C LEU A 5 -13.70 9.68 23.01
N VAL A 6 -14.74 10.31 23.57
CA VAL A 6 -15.93 10.74 22.80
C VAL A 6 -15.57 11.84 21.80
N LEU A 7 -14.72 12.80 22.20
CA LEU A 7 -14.26 13.87 21.30
C LEU A 7 -13.38 13.32 20.17
N MET A 8 -12.48 12.37 20.48
CA MET A 8 -11.68 11.64 19.49
C MET A 8 -12.58 10.86 18.53
N GLY A 9 -13.60 10.17 19.03
CA GLY A 9 -14.59 9.47 18.19
C GLY A 9 -15.37 10.42 17.28
N PHE A 10 -15.73 11.61 17.77
CA PHE A 10 -16.42 12.64 16.99
C PHE A 10 -15.53 13.21 15.88
N ILE A 11 -14.26 13.50 16.18
CA ILE A 11 -13.27 13.95 15.20
C ILE A 11 -12.97 12.85 14.17
N LEU A 12 -12.90 11.59 14.59
CA LEU A 12 -12.77 10.46 13.67
C LEU A 12 -13.98 10.37 12.75
N SER A 13 -15.20 10.53 13.27
CA SER A 13 -16.45 10.46 12.49
C SER A 13 -16.65 11.63 11.53
N SER A 14 -16.16 12.83 11.84
CA SER A 14 -16.30 13.99 10.96
C SER A 14 -15.42 13.89 9.71
N ILE A 15 -14.30 13.14 9.77
CA ILE A 15 -13.46 12.84 8.60
C ILE A 15 -14.23 11.98 7.57
N PHE A 16 -15.14 11.09 8.01
CA PHE A 16 -15.89 10.19 7.11
C PHE A 16 -17.15 10.79 6.48
N SER A 17 -17.40 12.10 6.61
CA SER A 17 -18.67 12.73 6.18
C SER A 17 -18.80 12.91 4.66
N GLN A 18 -17.76 12.60 3.89
CA GLN A 18 -17.75 12.68 2.42
C GLN A 18 -17.37 11.30 1.86
N VAL A 19 -18.31 10.35 1.87
CA VAL A 19 -18.09 9.03 1.28
C VAL A 19 -18.15 9.17 -0.24
N GLN A 20 -17.03 9.55 -0.85
CA GLN A 20 -16.77 9.26 -2.26
C GLN A 20 -16.59 7.74 -2.38
N ALA A 21 -17.12 7.14 -3.44
CA ALA A 21 -17.07 5.68 -3.64
C ALA A 21 -15.63 5.17 -3.48
N ALA A 22 -15.48 4.08 -2.73
CA ALA A 22 -14.18 3.45 -2.55
C ALA A 22 -13.80 2.73 -3.84
N ASP A 23 -12.59 2.99 -4.34
CA ASP A 23 -12.05 2.33 -5.53
C ASP A 23 -11.27 1.09 -5.12
N ILE A 24 -11.39 0.02 -5.91
CA ILE A 24 -10.57 -1.18 -5.73
C ILE A 24 -9.46 -1.19 -6.79
N GLU A 25 -8.22 -1.41 -6.38
CA GLU A 25 -7.06 -1.46 -7.27
C GLU A 25 -6.33 -2.78 -7.10
N ALA A 26 -6.39 -3.65 -8.12
CA ALA A 26 -5.56 -4.84 -8.14
C ALA A 26 -4.13 -4.46 -8.52
N ARG A 27 -3.11 -5.03 -7.86
CA ARG A 27 -1.69 -4.80 -8.14
C ARG A 27 -0.93 -6.09 -8.38
N THR A 28 0.04 -6.03 -9.27
CA THR A 28 1.02 -7.10 -9.50
C THR A 28 2.36 -6.48 -9.85
N GLY A 29 3.45 -7.17 -9.55
CA GLY A 29 4.78 -6.62 -9.77
C GLY A 29 5.90 -7.54 -9.34
N ILE A 30 7.08 -6.94 -9.28
CA ILE A 30 8.31 -7.56 -8.79
C ILE A 30 8.76 -6.81 -7.54
N MET A 31 9.32 -7.53 -6.58
CA MET A 31 9.87 -6.98 -5.35
C MET A 31 11.23 -7.62 -5.09
N GLY A 32 12.20 -6.84 -4.65
CA GLY A 32 13.55 -7.28 -4.33
C GLY A 32 13.99 -6.77 -2.97
N GLY A 33 14.62 -7.64 -2.20
CA GLY A 33 15.42 -7.31 -1.01
C GLY A 33 16.72 -8.09 -1.08
N ASP A 34 16.89 -9.02 -0.15
CA ASP A 34 17.97 -10.02 -0.23
C ASP A 34 17.79 -10.99 -1.42
N VAL A 35 16.54 -11.26 -1.80
CA VAL A 35 16.16 -12.06 -2.97
C VAL A 35 15.08 -11.35 -3.77
N TRP A 36 15.00 -11.64 -5.07
CA TRP A 36 13.92 -11.18 -5.95
C TRP A 36 12.73 -12.13 -5.90
N GLY A 37 11.53 -11.55 -5.89
CA GLY A 37 10.27 -12.27 -5.93
C GLY A 37 9.18 -11.52 -6.69
N LEU A 38 8.08 -12.22 -6.90
CA LEU A 38 6.84 -11.64 -7.40
C LEU A 38 6.01 -11.07 -6.24
N GLN A 39 5.27 -10.01 -6.53
CA GLN A 39 4.24 -9.47 -5.63
C GLN A 39 2.87 -9.39 -6.34
N ALA A 40 1.80 -9.67 -5.60
CA ALA A 40 0.43 -9.55 -6.08
C ALA A 40 -0.50 -9.16 -4.93
N GLY A 41 -1.50 -8.33 -5.20
CA GLY A 41 -2.33 -7.79 -4.14
C GLY A 41 -3.52 -7.00 -4.64
N ALA A 42 -4.27 -6.46 -3.70
CA ALA A 42 -5.38 -5.55 -3.96
C ALA A 42 -5.44 -4.46 -2.89
N TYR A 43 -5.83 -3.27 -3.31
CA TYR A 43 -5.96 -2.09 -2.47
C TYR A 43 -7.38 -1.57 -2.56
N ILE A 44 -7.83 -0.94 -1.48
CA ILE A 44 -9.05 -0.16 -1.41
C ILE A 44 -8.62 1.27 -1.11
N ASP A 45 -9.08 2.19 -1.96
CA ASP A 45 -8.79 3.62 -1.84
C ASP A 45 -10.04 4.33 -1.30
N PHE A 46 -9.88 5.08 -0.21
CA PHE A 46 -10.94 5.85 0.44
C PHE A 46 -10.68 7.34 0.23
N PRO A 47 -11.27 7.97 -0.80
CA PRO A 47 -11.01 9.37 -1.11
C PRO A 47 -11.56 10.27 0.00
N GLN A 48 -10.71 11.14 0.54
CA GLN A 48 -11.09 12.16 1.53
C GLN A 48 -11.27 13.54 0.87
N SER A 49 -10.57 13.76 -0.25
CA SER A 49 -10.70 14.94 -1.11
C SER A 49 -10.20 14.62 -2.52
N LYS A 50 -10.25 15.59 -3.44
CA LYS A 50 -9.67 15.46 -4.79
C LYS A 50 -8.16 15.21 -4.81
N LEU A 51 -7.44 15.61 -3.76
CA LEU A 51 -5.97 15.56 -3.70
C LEU A 51 -5.45 14.57 -2.65
N PHE A 52 -6.34 14.04 -1.81
CA PHE A 52 -5.94 13.22 -0.66
C PHE A 52 -6.90 12.05 -0.45
N SER A 53 -6.32 10.87 -0.28
CA SER A 53 -7.04 9.65 0.04
C SER A 53 -6.28 8.80 1.04
N ILE A 54 -7.01 7.91 1.71
CA ILE A 54 -6.42 6.89 2.58
C ILE A 54 -6.55 5.58 1.83
N GLN A 55 -5.43 4.91 1.59
CA GLN A 55 -5.41 3.65 0.87
C GLN A 55 -4.89 2.54 1.78
N THR A 56 -5.55 1.39 1.76
CA THR A 56 -5.10 0.19 2.47
C THR A 56 -5.28 -1.03 1.59
N GLY A 57 -4.55 -2.11 1.85
CA GLY A 57 -4.63 -3.29 0.99
C GLY A 57 -3.96 -4.52 1.57
N LEU A 58 -3.95 -5.56 0.75
CA LEU A 58 -3.24 -6.81 0.99
C LEU A 58 -2.26 -7.00 -0.17
N LEU A 59 -0.99 -7.18 0.15
CA LEU A 59 0.09 -7.40 -0.81
C LEU A 59 0.86 -8.65 -0.43
N PHE A 60 0.70 -9.71 -1.21
CA PHE A 60 1.49 -10.93 -1.09
C PHE A 60 2.79 -10.77 -1.85
N HIS A 61 3.91 -11.25 -1.30
CA HIS A 61 5.18 -11.30 -2.00
C HIS A 61 5.98 -12.57 -1.67
N THR A 62 6.92 -12.91 -2.55
CA THR A 62 7.77 -14.11 -2.45
C THR A 62 9.25 -13.79 -2.18
N ALA A 63 9.56 -12.51 -1.95
CA ALA A 63 10.94 -11.99 -1.86
C ALA A 63 11.74 -12.44 -0.61
N ASN A 64 11.13 -13.21 0.31
CA ASN A 64 11.77 -13.75 1.52
C ASN A 64 12.19 -15.23 1.41
N GLY A 65 12.17 -15.81 0.20
CA GLY A 65 12.66 -17.16 -0.08
C GLY A 65 13.40 -17.25 -1.41
N SER A 66 14.46 -18.06 -1.46
CA SER A 66 15.22 -18.34 -2.69
C SER A 66 14.30 -18.92 -3.78
N ALA A 67 13.97 -18.10 -4.78
CA ALA A 67 12.97 -18.40 -5.81
C ALA A 67 13.41 -19.44 -6.87
N ILE A 68 14.63 -20.00 -6.81
CA ILE A 68 15.17 -20.79 -7.93
C ILE A 68 15.47 -22.26 -7.56
N PHE A 69 15.66 -22.63 -6.29
CA PHE A 69 16.13 -23.99 -5.93
C PHE A 69 15.55 -24.64 -4.66
N ASN A 70 14.47 -24.12 -4.05
CA ASN A 70 13.91 -24.75 -2.84
C ASN A 70 12.38 -24.88 -2.86
N SER A 71 11.86 -25.99 -2.34
CA SER A 71 10.49 -26.48 -2.52
C SER A 71 9.43 -25.83 -1.62
N THR A 72 9.77 -24.79 -0.87
CA THR A 72 8.84 -24.09 0.03
C THR A 72 8.78 -22.63 -0.37
N TRP A 73 7.69 -22.24 -1.04
CA TRP A 73 7.46 -20.83 -1.39
C TRP A 73 7.10 -20.11 -0.08
N GLY A 74 8.03 -19.33 0.46
CA GLY A 74 7.73 -18.38 1.53
C GLY A 74 6.89 -17.25 0.96
N ILE A 75 5.57 -17.32 1.15
CA ILE A 75 4.65 -16.23 0.78
C ILE A 75 4.41 -15.41 2.02
N ASP A 76 4.86 -14.17 1.98
CA ASP A 76 4.63 -13.18 3.03
C ASP A 76 3.49 -12.25 2.61
N LEU A 77 2.71 -11.79 3.58
CA LEU A 77 1.61 -10.85 3.38
C LEU A 77 1.94 -9.52 4.05
N ASN A 78 1.92 -8.44 3.28
CA ASN A 78 1.99 -7.07 3.77
C ASN A 78 0.64 -6.39 3.71
N ILE A 79 0.26 -5.73 4.80
CA ILE A 79 -0.93 -4.92 4.96
C ILE A 79 -0.49 -3.46 5.12
N PRO A 80 -0.28 -2.73 4.02
CA PRO A 80 0.08 -1.31 4.06
C PRO A 80 -1.15 -0.43 4.33
N VAL A 81 -0.93 0.66 5.05
CA VAL A 81 -1.87 1.76 5.22
C VAL A 81 -1.18 3.06 4.81
N TYR A 82 -1.61 3.63 3.69
CA TYR A 82 -1.03 4.82 3.07
C TYR A 82 -1.91 6.05 3.27
N ALA A 83 -1.23 7.16 3.59
CA ALA A 83 -1.69 8.49 3.26
C ALA A 83 -1.27 8.78 1.81
N SER A 84 -2.26 8.99 0.94
CA SER A 84 -2.05 9.12 -0.51
C SER A 84 -2.36 10.53 -0.99
N PHE A 85 -1.36 11.19 -1.58
CA PHE A 85 -1.50 12.50 -2.20
C PHE A 85 -1.53 12.37 -3.72
N HIS A 86 -2.57 12.93 -4.33
CA HIS A 86 -2.82 12.89 -5.77
C HIS A 86 -2.52 14.28 -6.34
N VAL A 87 -1.44 14.38 -7.11
CA VAL A 87 -1.02 15.61 -7.79
C VAL A 87 -1.41 15.49 -9.27
N PRO A 88 -2.42 16.24 -9.75
CA PRO A 88 -2.81 16.19 -11.15
C PRO A 88 -1.69 16.75 -12.04
N LEU A 89 -1.17 15.93 -12.95
CA LEU A 89 -0.15 16.34 -13.92
C LEU A 89 -0.81 16.85 -15.21
N ASN A 90 -1.88 16.20 -15.64
CA ASN A 90 -2.66 16.53 -16.84
C ASN A 90 -4.10 15.98 -16.71
N GLU A 91 -4.99 16.28 -17.65
CA GLU A 91 -6.41 15.83 -17.63
C GLU A 91 -6.59 14.30 -17.57
N LYS A 92 -5.54 13.53 -17.91
CA LYS A 92 -5.57 12.07 -17.99
C LYS A 92 -4.54 11.38 -17.10
N ALA A 93 -3.70 12.13 -16.40
CA ALA A 93 -2.57 11.60 -15.65
C ALA A 93 -2.40 12.29 -14.29
N ASN A 94 -2.28 11.49 -13.24
CA ASN A 94 -2.04 11.95 -11.87
C ASN A 94 -0.75 11.32 -11.35
N LEU A 95 0.08 12.11 -10.66
CA LEU A 95 1.16 11.58 -9.84
C LEU A 95 0.61 11.26 -8.47
N ARG A 96 0.90 10.07 -7.96
CA ARG A 96 0.47 9.62 -6.64
C ARG A 96 1.68 9.41 -5.74
N LEU A 97 1.67 10.08 -4.60
CA LEU A 97 2.68 9.99 -3.55
C LEU A 97 2.04 9.34 -2.33
N ASN A 98 2.51 8.16 -1.98
CA ASN A 98 1.99 7.34 -0.90
C ASN A 98 3.06 7.21 0.18
N GLY A 99 2.69 7.49 1.42
CA GLY A 99 3.55 7.31 2.58
C GLY A 99 2.74 6.74 3.73
N GLY A 100 3.30 5.79 4.47
CA GLY A 100 2.54 5.10 5.48
C GLY A 100 3.31 4.08 6.30
N ALA A 101 2.55 3.28 7.02
CA ALA A 101 3.06 2.15 7.80
C ALA A 101 2.52 0.85 7.19
N TYR A 102 3.22 -0.26 7.43
CA TYR A 102 2.74 -1.57 7.04
C TYR A 102 2.90 -2.58 8.18
N LEU A 103 2.03 -3.60 8.13
CA LEU A 103 2.12 -4.79 8.96
C LEU A 103 2.39 -5.98 8.05
N GLY A 104 3.50 -6.68 8.25
CA GLY A 104 3.88 -7.87 7.52
C GLY A 104 3.67 -9.14 8.36
N THR A 105 3.14 -10.18 7.73
CA THR A 105 3.03 -11.52 8.30
C THR A 105 3.89 -12.46 7.46
N GLY A 106 5.13 -12.68 7.92
CA GLY A 106 6.05 -13.68 7.35
C GLY A 106 6.42 -14.72 8.41
N SER A 107 7.70 -15.07 8.52
CA SER A 107 8.21 -15.93 9.62
C SER A 107 8.02 -15.30 11.00
N GLU A 108 8.04 -13.96 11.07
CA GLU A 108 7.80 -13.17 12.28
C GLU A 108 6.90 -11.97 11.94
N LEU A 109 6.29 -11.36 12.96
CA LEU A 109 5.48 -10.15 12.77
C LEU A 109 6.39 -8.97 12.42
N GLN A 110 6.17 -8.38 11.25
CA GLN A 110 6.93 -7.22 10.78
C GLN A 110 6.08 -5.96 10.92
N ILE A 111 6.66 -4.89 11.44
CA ILE A 111 6.02 -3.58 11.47
C ILE A 111 7.04 -2.58 10.97
N GLY A 112 6.63 -1.75 10.02
CA GLY A 112 7.56 -0.89 9.34
C GLY A 112 6.93 0.32 8.67
N ALA A 113 7.80 1.09 8.03
CA ALA A 113 7.40 2.22 7.20
C ALA A 113 7.38 1.79 5.73
N THR A 114 6.48 2.39 4.96
CA THR A 114 6.38 2.13 3.53
C THR A 114 6.14 3.43 2.78
N ALA A 115 6.71 3.53 1.60
CA ALA A 115 6.46 4.62 0.68
C ALA A 115 6.30 4.09 -0.73
N GLU A 116 5.47 4.75 -1.52
CA GLU A 116 5.26 4.40 -2.91
C GLU A 116 5.06 5.67 -3.73
N VAL A 117 5.69 5.71 -4.90
CA VAL A 117 5.52 6.78 -5.87
C VAL A 117 5.10 6.15 -7.18
N GLY A 118 4.04 6.68 -7.77
CA GLY A 118 3.56 6.14 -9.04
C GLY A 118 2.79 7.14 -9.88
N VAL A 119 2.65 6.81 -11.15
CA VAL A 119 1.87 7.56 -12.12
C VAL A 119 0.62 6.77 -12.43
N GLU A 120 -0.51 7.44 -12.28
CA GLU A 120 -1.82 6.96 -12.66
C GLU A 120 -2.21 7.54 -14.01
N VAL A 121 -2.57 6.69 -14.97
CA VAL A 121 -3.10 7.09 -16.28
C VAL A 121 -4.42 6.37 -16.51
N LYS A 122 -5.52 7.13 -16.46
CA LYS A 122 -6.89 6.61 -16.49
C LYS A 122 -7.15 5.57 -15.39
N ARG A 123 -7.12 4.27 -15.74
CA ARG A 123 -7.34 3.15 -14.82
C ARG A 123 -6.06 2.39 -14.49
N PHE A 124 -4.96 2.68 -15.18
CA PHE A 124 -3.69 2.01 -14.96
C PHE A 124 -2.85 2.81 -13.99
N PHE A 125 -2.16 2.12 -13.11
CA PHE A 125 -1.22 2.69 -12.16
C PHE A 125 0.13 2.02 -12.35
N LEU A 126 1.20 2.78 -12.49
CA LEU A 126 2.56 2.27 -12.50
C LEU A 126 3.30 2.89 -11.32
N SER A 127 3.98 2.09 -10.51
CA SER A 127 4.60 2.56 -9.28
C SER A 127 5.88 1.85 -8.92
N VAL A 128 6.65 2.56 -8.10
CA VAL A 128 7.78 2.03 -7.36
C VAL A 128 7.43 2.12 -5.88
N ASN A 129 7.55 1.02 -5.16
CA ASN A 129 7.27 0.94 -3.74
C ASN A 129 8.55 0.57 -2.97
N CYS A 130 8.60 0.96 -1.71
CA CYS A 130 9.61 0.51 -0.77
C CYS A 130 8.99 0.21 0.61
N PHE A 131 9.54 -0.79 1.27
CA PHE A 131 9.15 -1.23 2.61
C PHE A 131 10.40 -1.35 3.47
N GLN A 132 10.37 -0.73 4.64
CA GLN A 132 11.45 -0.79 5.61
C GLN A 132 10.89 -1.35 6.91
N ASN A 133 11.36 -2.53 7.30
CA ASN A 133 11.03 -3.11 8.60
C ASN A 133 11.78 -2.35 9.71
N CYS A 134 11.08 -2.07 10.82
CA CYS A 134 11.56 -1.26 11.93
C CYS A 134 11.73 -2.05 13.25
N ILE A 135 11.35 -3.34 13.32
CA ILE A 135 11.37 -4.11 14.57
C ILE A 135 12.48 -5.17 14.60
N ASN A 136 12.46 -6.15 13.68
CA ASN A 136 13.30 -7.35 13.84
C ASN A 136 14.62 -7.29 13.07
N SER A 137 14.54 -7.12 11.76
CA SER A 137 15.67 -7.02 10.84
C SER A 137 15.41 -5.77 9.98
N GLN A 138 16.43 -4.95 9.69
CA GLN A 138 16.29 -3.79 8.80
C GLN A 138 16.13 -4.22 7.33
N GLU A 139 15.25 -5.20 7.07
CA GLU A 139 14.91 -5.65 5.73
C GLU A 139 14.29 -4.48 4.97
N PHE A 140 14.98 -4.10 3.90
CA PHE A 140 14.56 -3.10 2.96
C PHE A 140 14.14 -3.82 1.68
N LEU A 141 12.86 -3.69 1.33
CA LEU A 141 12.29 -4.22 0.11
C LEU A 141 12.00 -3.05 -0.83
N ILE A 142 12.36 -3.21 -2.10
CA ILE A 142 12.01 -2.28 -3.17
C ILE A 142 11.30 -3.04 -4.28
N GLY A 143 10.23 -2.48 -4.82
CA GLY A 143 9.45 -3.14 -5.85
C GLY A 143 8.94 -2.19 -6.91
N VAL A 144 8.61 -2.77 -8.05
CA VAL A 144 7.93 -2.09 -9.15
C VAL A 144 6.62 -2.81 -9.38
N SER A 145 5.53 -2.06 -9.41
CA SER A 145 4.19 -2.62 -9.52
C SER A 145 3.32 -1.90 -10.53
N VAL A 146 2.49 -2.68 -11.21
CA VAL A 146 1.43 -2.20 -12.08
C VAL A 146 0.09 -2.54 -11.42
N GLY A 147 -0.79 -1.56 -11.39
CA GLY A 147 -2.14 -1.67 -10.87
C GLY A 147 -3.21 -1.34 -11.89
N TYR A 148 -4.40 -1.88 -11.68
CA TYR A 148 -5.60 -1.54 -12.43
C TYR A 148 -6.76 -1.24 -11.48
N LYS A 149 -7.37 -0.06 -11.65
CA LYS A 149 -8.50 0.42 -10.86
C LYS A 149 -9.83 -0.07 -11.43
N PHE A 150 -10.65 -0.62 -10.55
CA PHE A 150 -12.04 -0.98 -10.77
C PHE A 150 -12.92 0.04 -10.03
N HIS A 151 -13.76 0.74 -10.77
CA HIS A 151 -14.87 1.49 -10.17
C HIS A 151 -16.02 0.51 -9.96
N LEU A 152 -16.54 0.46 -8.73
CA LEU A 152 -17.82 -0.20 -8.40
C LEU A 152 -19.01 0.72 -8.66
#